data_AF-A0AAN7GSR3-F1
#
_entry.id   AF-A0AAN7GSR3-F1
#
_cell.length_a   1.000
_cell.length_b   1.000
_cell.length_c   1.000
_cell.angle_alpha   90.00
_cell.angle_beta   90.00
_cell.angle_gamma   90.00
#
_symmetry.space_group_name_H-M   'P 1'
#
loop_
_entity.id
_entity.type
_entity.pdbx_description
1 polymer ?
#
loop_
_entity_poly.entity_id
_entity_poly.type
_entity_poly.pdbx_seq_one_letter_code
_entity_poly.pdbx_strand_id
1 'polypeptide(L)'
;MVVQRVKELKQQTLDISTVEMLPSETDEITVLSCDYSSDGKLIFKASLCCEDRSDLLPDVSEILRSLNLKMLRAEMATLGGRVRNILIVAADKDQSVELVHFLQNALKSLLERSNSRERSKRRRVLERKGII
;
A
#
# COMPACT_ATOMS: atom_id res chain seq x y z
N MET A 1 -0.27 49.52 26.74
CA MET A 1 -0.75 49.24 25.36
C MET A 1 0.46 49.40 24.48
N VAL A 2 1.13 48.34 24.03
CA VAL A 2 0.74 47.53 22.88
C VAL A 2 1.14 46.07 23.11
N VAL A 3 0.18 45.18 22.88
CA VAL A 3 0.35 43.72 22.82
C VAL A 3 1.02 43.36 21.50
N GLN A 4 2.23 42.79 21.51
CA GLN A 4 2.82 42.23 20.29
C GLN A 4 2.73 40.72 20.33
N ARG A 5 1.63 40.26 19.73
CA ARG A 5 1.21 38.88 19.56
C ARG A 5 1.90 38.28 18.32
N VAL A 6 1.99 36.96 18.36
CA VAL A 6 2.27 35.96 17.30
C VAL A 6 3.70 35.78 16.80
N LYS A 7 4.26 34.59 17.09
CA LYS A 7 4.70 33.67 16.03
C LYS A 7 4.77 32.21 16.50
N GLU A 8 3.64 31.67 16.96
CA GLU A 8 3.43 30.20 16.92
C GLU A 8 2.89 29.83 15.55
N LEU A 9 3.79 29.47 14.63
CA LEU A 9 3.44 28.84 13.37
C LEU A 9 4.61 27.95 12.94
N LYS A 10 4.53 26.64 13.23
CA LYS A 10 5.19 25.53 12.50
C LYS A 10 5.00 24.17 13.20
N GLN A 11 3.76 23.71 13.37
CA GLN A 11 3.54 22.33 13.82
C GLN A 11 2.21 21.76 13.31
N GLN A 12 1.90 21.93 12.02
CA GLN A 12 0.67 21.37 11.42
C GLN A 12 0.92 20.60 10.12
N THR A 13 2.17 20.25 9.78
CA THR A 13 2.48 19.54 8.53
C THR A 13 3.11 18.16 8.74
N LEU A 14 3.62 17.86 9.94
CA LEU A 14 4.11 16.51 10.29
C LEU A 14 2.96 15.55 10.64
N ASP A 15 1.88 16.05 11.24
CA ASP A 15 0.78 15.20 11.72
C ASP A 15 0.02 14.50 10.58
N ILE A 16 -0.15 15.15 9.42
CA ILE A 16 -0.94 14.57 8.32
C ILE A 16 -0.18 13.44 7.61
N SER A 17 1.13 13.61 7.37
CA SER A 17 1.97 12.56 6.78
C SER A 17 2.06 11.33 7.69
N THR A 18 2.06 11.54 9.01
CA THR A 18 2.13 10.45 9.98
C THR A 18 0.84 9.64 9.97
N VAL A 19 -0.32 10.31 9.89
CA VAL A 19 -1.63 9.64 9.83
C VAL A 19 -1.81 8.83 8.54
N GLU A 20 -1.37 9.32 7.38
CA GLU A 20 -1.46 8.54 6.13
C GLU A 20 -0.70 7.21 6.21
N MET A 21 0.38 7.19 6.98
CA MET A 21 1.29 6.05 7.11
C MET A 21 0.86 5.06 8.21
N LEU A 22 -0.09 5.42 9.06
CA LEU A 22 -0.61 4.51 10.08
C LEU A 22 -1.40 3.35 9.44
N PRO A 23 -1.09 2.09 9.78
CA PRO A 23 -1.92 0.96 9.40
C PRO A 23 -3.35 1.11 9.94
N SER A 24 -4.33 0.91 9.06
CA SER A 24 -5.75 0.80 9.41
C SER A 24 -6.05 -0.57 10.04
N GLU A 25 -7.13 -0.64 10.82
CA GLU A 25 -7.59 -1.89 11.44
C GLU A 25 -8.08 -2.93 10.41
N THR A 26 -8.51 -2.47 9.24
CA THR A 26 -9.03 -3.31 8.15
C THR A 26 -8.15 -3.28 6.90
N ASP A 27 -8.38 -4.25 6.01
CA ASP A 27 -7.72 -4.31 4.71
C ASP A 27 -8.21 -3.14 3.83
N GLU A 28 -7.28 -2.35 3.28
CA GLU A 28 -7.60 -1.16 2.48
C GLU A 28 -6.66 -1.06 1.28
N ILE A 29 -7.19 -0.64 0.13
CA ILE A 29 -6.40 -0.33 -1.07
C ILE A 29 -6.92 0.95 -1.70
N THR A 30 -6.01 1.87 -1.96
CA THR A 30 -6.25 3.07 -2.77
C THR A 30 -5.17 3.19 -3.84
N VAL A 31 -5.58 3.50 -5.07
CA VAL A 31 -4.66 3.81 -6.17
C VAL A 31 -5.10 5.13 -6.76
N LEU A 32 -4.23 6.12 -6.70
CA LEU A 32 -4.47 7.48 -7.16
C LEU A 32 -3.50 7.79 -8.30
N SER A 33 -4.01 8.38 -9.38
CA SER A 33 -3.17 8.99 -10.39
C SER A 33 -2.63 10.31 -9.83
N CYS A 34 -1.31 10.50 -9.85
CA CYS A 34 -0.69 11.72 -9.36
C CYS A 34 -0.50 12.72 -10.50
N ASP A 35 0.43 12.44 -11.41
CA ASP A 35 0.84 13.36 -12.48
C ASP A 35 1.70 12.63 -13.52
N TYR A 36 2.19 13.35 -14.53
CA TYR A 36 3.24 12.89 -15.44
C TYR A 36 4.61 13.36 -14.94
N SER A 37 5.61 12.50 -15.04
CA SER A 37 7.02 12.89 -14.90
C SER A 37 7.46 13.85 -16.01
N SER A 38 8.60 14.52 -15.82
CA SER A 38 9.28 15.33 -16.85
C SER A 38 9.50 14.57 -18.16
N ASP A 39 9.65 13.25 -18.10
CA ASP A 39 9.87 12.38 -19.25
C ASP A 39 8.56 11.94 -19.93
N GLY A 40 7.40 12.41 -19.45
CA GLY A 40 6.07 12.07 -19.98
C GLY A 40 5.53 10.73 -19.48
N LYS A 41 6.12 10.13 -18.44
CA LYS A 41 5.64 8.87 -17.84
C LYS A 41 4.55 9.13 -16.81
N LEU A 42 3.46 8.37 -16.84
CA LEU A 42 2.41 8.39 -15.82
C LEU A 42 2.95 7.94 -14.46
N ILE A 43 2.62 8.67 -13.40
CA ILE A 43 2.97 8.34 -12.01
C ILE A 43 1.70 8.07 -11.21
N PHE A 44 1.71 6.98 -10.45
CA PHE A 44 0.63 6.58 -9.54
C PHE A 44 1.14 6.50 -8.10
N LYS A 45 0.26 6.84 -7.15
CA LYS A 45 0.40 6.53 -5.73
C LYS A 45 -0.54 5.37 -5.41
N ALA A 46 0.01 4.23 -4.99
CA ALA A 46 -0.77 3.11 -4.48
C ALA A 46 -0.53 2.98 -2.98
N SER A 47 -1.58 2.94 -2.17
CA SER A 47 -1.52 2.63 -0.75
C SER A 47 -2.27 1.33 -0.48
N LEU A 48 -1.67 0.44 0.30
CA LEU A 48 -2.23 -0.84 0.69
C LEU A 48 -2.04 -1.03 2.20
N CYS A 49 -3.07 -1.48 2.89
CA CYS A 49 -2.98 -1.89 4.30
C CYS A 49 -3.51 -3.31 4.44
N CYS A 50 -2.75 -4.19 5.09
CA CYS A 50 -3.13 -5.58 5.32
C CYS A 50 -2.37 -6.20 6.50
N GLU A 51 -2.62 -7.48 6.78
CA GLU A 51 -1.78 -8.28 7.68
C GLU A 51 -0.31 -8.28 7.23
N ASP A 52 0.62 -8.17 8.18
CA ASP A 52 2.05 -8.24 7.92
C ASP A 52 2.47 -9.68 7.60
N ARG A 53 2.67 -9.95 6.31
CA ARG A 53 3.01 -11.26 5.76
C ARG A 53 4.33 -11.17 4.99
N SER A 54 5.18 -12.20 5.15
CA SER A 54 6.51 -12.25 4.53
C SER A 54 6.48 -12.31 2.99
N ASP A 55 5.37 -12.77 2.40
CA ASP A 55 5.16 -12.86 0.95
C ASP A 55 4.48 -11.61 0.35
N LEU A 56 4.24 -10.56 1.13
CA LEU A 56 3.58 -9.34 0.61
C LEU A 56 4.41 -8.61 -0.44
N LEU A 57 5.63 -8.18 -0.07
CA LEU A 57 6.48 -7.40 -0.96
C LEU A 57 6.90 -8.14 -2.23
N PRO A 58 7.24 -9.46 -2.17
CA PRO A 58 7.47 -10.25 -3.38
C PRO A 58 6.28 -10.27 -4.32
N ASP A 59 5.07 -10.56 -3.82
CA ASP A 59 3.86 -10.60 -4.64
C ASP A 59 3.54 -9.23 -5.26
N VAL A 60 3.69 -8.14 -4.48
CA VAL A 60 3.52 -6.77 -4.99
C VAL A 60 4.55 -6.46 -6.07
N SER A 61 5.81 -6.85 -5.88
CA SER A 61 6.87 -6.66 -6.89
C SER A 61 6.57 -7.41 -8.19
N GLU A 62 6.02 -8.62 -8.10
CA GLU A 62 5.60 -9.41 -9.25
C GLU A 62 4.45 -8.73 -10.02
N ILE A 63 3.44 -8.22 -9.31
CA ILE A 63 2.33 -7.46 -9.90
C ILE A 63 2.84 -6.22 -10.63
N LEU A 64 3.73 -5.44 -10.02
CA LEU A 64 4.29 -4.25 -10.67
C LEU A 64 5.06 -4.63 -11.94
N ARG A 65 5.84 -5.72 -11.89
CA ARG A 65 6.60 -6.20 -13.04
C ARG A 65 5.69 -6.67 -14.19
N SER A 66 4.61 -7.39 -13.89
CA SER A 66 3.67 -7.90 -14.90
C SER A 66 2.89 -6.79 -15.60
N LEU A 67 2.72 -5.65 -14.93
CA LEU A 67 2.10 -4.44 -15.49
C LEU A 67 3.11 -3.45 -16.09
N ASN A 68 4.38 -3.85 -16.22
CA ASN A 68 5.47 -2.98 -16.71
C ASN A 68 5.61 -1.66 -15.92
N LEU A 69 5.27 -1.68 -14.63
CA LEU A 69 5.39 -0.55 -13.72
C LEU A 69 6.75 -0.56 -13.02
N LYS A 70 7.37 0.62 -12.93
CA LYS A 70 8.62 0.83 -12.20
C LYS A 70 8.34 1.47 -10.84
N MET A 71 8.76 0.82 -9.76
CA MET A 71 8.73 1.43 -8.42
C MET A 71 9.75 2.56 -8.33
N LEU A 72 9.28 3.75 -7.97
CA LEU A 72 10.10 4.95 -7.75
C LEU A 72 10.40 5.16 -6.27
N ARG A 73 9.41 4.93 -5.42
CA ARG A 73 9.53 5.08 -3.96
C ARG A 73 8.59 4.10 -3.26
N ALA A 74 9.01 3.61 -2.11
CA ALA A 74 8.18 2.82 -1.21
C ALA A 74 8.39 3.31 0.21
N GLU A 75 7.28 3.49 0.90
CA GLU A 75 7.21 3.77 2.32
C GLU A 75 6.42 2.64 2.99
N MET A 76 6.90 2.18 4.13
CA MET A 76 6.27 1.10 4.87
C MET A 76 6.22 1.43 6.35
N ALA A 77 5.09 1.14 6.98
CA ALA A 77 4.93 1.20 8.43
C ALA A 77 4.14 0.00 8.93
N THR A 78 4.49 -0.45 10.13
CA THR A 78 3.90 -1.63 10.77
C THR A 78 3.35 -1.25 12.13
N LEU A 79 2.17 -1.75 12.47
CA LEU A 79 1.53 -1.54 13.77
C LEU A 79 0.60 -2.72 14.07
N GLY A 80 0.80 -3.36 15.24
CA GLY A 80 -0.11 -4.39 15.72
C GLY A 80 -0.30 -5.60 14.79
N GLY A 81 0.77 -6.03 14.09
CA GLY A 81 0.71 -7.13 13.12
C GLY A 81 0.12 -6.75 11.76
N ARG A 82 -0.17 -5.46 11.55
CA ARG A 82 -0.60 -4.91 10.26
C ARG A 82 0.50 -4.08 9.65
N VAL A 83 0.52 -4.04 8.33
CA VAL A 83 1.47 -3.27 7.54
C VAL A 83 0.72 -2.36 6.56
N ARG A 84 1.16 -1.10 6.47
CA ARG A 84 0.77 -0.16 5.44
C ARG A 84 1.95 0.11 4.52
N ASN A 85 1.72 -0.03 3.23
CA ASN A 85 2.69 0.26 2.18
C ASN A 85 2.15 1.39 1.30
N ILE A 86 2.94 2.44 1.12
CA ILE A 86 2.67 3.53 0.18
C ILE A 86 3.74 3.47 -0.90
N LEU A 87 3.32 3.27 -2.13
CA LEU A 87 4.17 3.01 -3.29
C LEU A 87 3.95 4.13 -4.31
N ILE A 88 5.04 4.75 -4.75
CA ILE A 88 5.05 5.63 -5.91
C ILE A 88 5.63 4.84 -7.07
N VAL A 89 4.84 4.68 -8.13
CA VAL A 89 5.19 3.86 -9.29
C VAL A 89 5.02 4.65 -10.58
N ALA A 90 5.84 4.37 -11.58
CA ALA A 90 5.75 4.98 -12.90
C ALA A 90 5.46 3.93 -13.97
N ALA A 91 4.56 4.24 -14.90
CA ALA A 91 4.35 3.46 -16.10
C ALA A 91 5.41 3.78 -17.16
N ASP A 92 5.60 2.87 -18.11
CA ASP A 92 6.34 3.23 -19.32
C ASP A 92 5.52 4.17 -20.22
N LYS A 93 6.18 4.77 -21.20
CA LYS A 93 5.52 5.55 -22.25
C LYS A 93 4.54 4.62 -22.99
N ASP A 94 3.40 5.15 -23.43
CA ASP A 94 2.30 4.43 -24.11
C ASP A 94 1.26 3.72 -23.21
N GLN A 95 1.38 3.85 -21.90
CA GLN A 95 0.40 3.25 -20.98
C GLN A 95 -0.77 4.20 -20.68
N SER A 96 -1.98 3.64 -20.57
CA SER A 96 -3.21 4.41 -20.39
C SER A 96 -3.64 4.55 -18.91
N VAL A 97 -4.63 5.40 -18.67
CA VAL A 97 -5.31 5.52 -17.36
C VAL A 97 -5.95 4.21 -16.87
N GLU A 98 -6.13 3.22 -17.75
CA GLU A 98 -6.65 1.89 -17.36
C GLU A 98 -5.68 1.11 -16.46
N LEU A 99 -4.38 1.43 -16.50
CA LEU A 99 -3.39 0.85 -15.58
C LEU A 99 -3.73 1.08 -14.11
N VAL A 100 -4.38 2.21 -13.79
CA VAL A 100 -4.85 2.50 -12.42
C VAL A 100 -5.82 1.41 -11.98
N HIS A 101 -6.78 1.07 -12.84
CA HIS A 101 -7.78 0.03 -12.56
C HIS A 101 -7.16 -1.36 -12.53
N PHE A 102 -6.24 -1.68 -13.45
CA PHE A 102 -5.55 -2.98 -13.44
C PHE A 102 -4.71 -3.19 -12.18
N LEU A 103 -3.93 -2.18 -11.79
CA LEU A 103 -3.15 -2.22 -10.56
C LEU A 103 -4.05 -2.38 -9.33
N GLN A 104 -5.13 -1.60 -9.25
CA GLN A 104 -6.06 -1.69 -8.13
C GLN A 104 -6.69 -3.09 -8.04
N ASN A 105 -7.11 -3.68 -9.17
CA ASN A 105 -7.70 -5.00 -9.20
C ASN A 105 -6.70 -6.11 -8.85
N ALA A 106 -5.46 -6.02 -9.36
CA ALA A 106 -4.40 -6.97 -9.03
C ALA A 106 -4.06 -6.97 -7.54
N LEU A 107 -3.94 -5.77 -6.93
CA LEU A 107 -3.72 -5.64 -5.49
C LEU A 107 -4.93 -6.14 -4.68
N LYS A 108 -6.16 -5.89 -5.11
CA LYS A 108 -7.36 -6.43 -4.45
C LYS A 108 -7.38 -7.95 -4.46
N SER A 109 -7.13 -8.55 -5.61
CA SER A 109 -7.04 -10.01 -5.75
C SER A 109 -5.95 -10.60 -4.85
N LEU A 110 -4.84 -9.88 -4.67
CA LEU A 110 -3.77 -10.28 -3.76
C LEU A 110 -4.25 -10.38 -2.31
N LEU A 111 -5.02 -9.39 -1.84
CA LEU A 111 -5.56 -9.37 -0.48
C LEU A 111 -6.61 -10.46 -0.24
N GLU A 112 -7.50 -10.68 -1.20
CA GLU A 112 -8.51 -11.75 -1.14
C GLU A 112 -7.85 -13.14 -1.07
N ARG A 113 -6.79 -13.35 -1.85
CA ARG A 113 -6.00 -14.59 -1.82
C ARG A 113 -5.37 -14.84 -0.45
N SER A 114 -4.79 -13.83 0.21
CA SER A 114 -4.23 -13.99 1.57
C SER A 114 -5.26 -14.51 2.57
N ASN A 115 -6.45 -13.90 2.57
CA ASN A 115 -7.53 -14.27 3.48
C ASN A 115 -7.96 -15.74 3.32
N SER A 116 -7.96 -16.25 2.09
CA SER A 116 -8.27 -17.66 1.80
C SER A 116 -7.16 -18.64 2.25
N ARG A 117 -5.88 -18.25 2.10
CA ARG A 117 -4.71 -19.07 2.47
C ARG A 117 -4.63 -19.26 3.97
N GLU A 118 -4.97 -18.24 4.75
CA GLU A 118 -4.92 -18.30 6.21
C GLU A 118 -6.01 -19.21 6.79
N ARG A 119 -7.25 -19.11 6.29
CA ARG A 119 -8.34 -20.04 6.66
C ARG A 119 -7.98 -21.49 6.36
N SER A 120 -7.25 -21.73 5.27
CA SER A 120 -6.79 -23.07 4.86
C SER A 120 -5.64 -23.63 5.72
N LYS A 121 -4.86 -22.78 6.40
CA LYS A 121 -3.84 -23.23 7.37
C LYS A 121 -4.48 -23.62 8.71
N ARG A 122 -5.50 -22.89 9.19
CA ARG A 122 -6.21 -23.23 10.44
C ARG A 122 -6.90 -24.61 10.36
N ARG A 123 -7.45 -24.98 9.20
CA ARG A 123 -8.02 -26.34 9.00
C ARG A 123 -6.98 -27.46 9.14
N ARG A 124 -5.76 -27.28 8.62
CA ARG A 124 -4.72 -28.31 8.67
C ARG A 124 -4.10 -28.52 10.05
N VAL A 125 -4.15 -27.51 10.93
CA VAL A 125 -3.64 -27.64 12.31
C VAL A 125 -4.61 -28.41 13.19
N LEU A 126 -5.93 -28.31 12.96
CA LEU A 126 -6.94 -29.02 13.76
C LEU A 126 -6.93 -30.54 13.48
N GLU A 127 -6.66 -30.98 12.25
CA GLU A 127 -6.64 -32.41 11.91
C GLU A 127 -5.39 -33.15 12.41
N ARG A 128 -4.33 -32.44 12.82
CA ARG A 128 -3.10 -33.07 13.35
C ARG A 128 -3.16 -33.34 14.86
N LYS A 129 -4.27 -33.01 15.52
CA LYS A 129 -4.42 -33.15 16.98
C LYS A 129 -5.40 -34.25 17.40
N GLY A 130 -5.77 -35.13 16.47
CA GLY A 130 -6.72 -36.23 16.67
C GLY A 130 -6.14 -37.63 16.47
N ILE A 131 -4.83 -37.82 16.63
CA ILE A 131 -4.21 -39.16 16.71
C ILE A 131 -3.06 -39.08 17.72
N ILE A 132 -3.34 -39.24 19.01
CA ILE A 132 -2.77 -40.25 19.94
C ILE A 132 -3.75 -40.40 21.10
#